data_AF-A0A317ZEP3-F1
#
_entry.id   AF-A0A317ZEP3-F1
#
_cell.length_a   1.000
_cell.length_b   1.000
_cell.length_c   1.000
_cell.angle_alpha   90.00
_cell.angle_beta   90.00
_cell.angle_gamma   90.00
#
_symmetry.space_group_name_H-M   'P 1'
#
loop_
_entity.id
_entity.type
_entity.pdbx_description
1 polymer ?
#
loop_
_entity_poly.entity_id
_entity_poly.type
_entity_poly.pdbx_seq_one_letter_code
_entity_poly.pdbx_strand_id
1 'polypeptide(L)'
;MSFRLLLLFLSLGLLPSISLSASASLIWPTPNQAFQAGKPIEAFVQPTSSGRVESGLFGCVRNGGAKFHEGLDLFPVKRSSRGEALDPVYSILPGKVVHISRTAGYSSYGRYIVVVHNGESPSFHSLYAHMASINSSLKVGSRVEAGTELGIMGRSAAGYSIPRSRSHLHLELGFRLSDQFQTWFDRQRFGSKNRHGNWNGMNLVSVDPLDFYRSMRQGEVSTFREYLRRLPVAARVRVHSAKVPNFVQDYPALVTRPYAGRRVVAWDIAFTEFGVPKEWTPRFAEEKLGGRAGEVRVLTYNPQVLEAQSCRRVIRISGRVPTIAPGTVTILKKLFGFK
;
A
#
# COMPACT_ATOMS: atom_id res chain seq x y z
N MET A 1 -31.10 72.68 22.89
CA MET A 1 -29.92 72.36 22.05
C MET A 1 -28.86 71.77 22.97
N SER A 2 -28.35 70.55 22.89
CA SER A 2 -28.27 69.53 21.84
C SER A 2 -28.05 68.19 22.56
N PHE A 3 -28.81 67.13 22.24
CA PHE A 3 -28.51 65.77 22.69
C PHE A 3 -27.34 65.21 21.88
N ARG A 4 -26.29 64.69 22.52
CA ARG A 4 -25.24 63.89 21.86
C ARG A 4 -25.46 62.42 22.22
N LEU A 5 -25.83 61.64 21.21
CA LEU A 5 -25.99 60.19 21.26
C LEU A 5 -24.59 59.55 21.13
N LEU A 6 -24.14 58.81 22.14
CA LEU A 6 -22.87 58.08 22.09
C LEU A 6 -23.16 56.66 21.56
N LEU A 7 -22.83 56.39 20.30
CA LEU A 7 -22.89 55.05 19.71
C LEU A 7 -21.64 54.24 20.13
N LEU A 8 -21.82 53.28 21.03
CA LEU A 8 -20.81 52.26 21.32
C LEU A 8 -20.84 51.21 20.20
N PHE A 9 -19.80 51.17 19.36
CA PHE A 9 -19.55 50.05 18.45
C PHE A 9 -18.95 48.88 19.24
N LEU A 10 -19.75 47.84 19.49
CA LEU A 10 -19.25 46.54 19.96
C LEU A 10 -18.55 45.85 18.79
N SER A 11 -17.22 45.89 18.75
CA SER A 11 -16.42 45.07 17.85
C SER A 11 -16.46 43.62 18.32
N LEU A 12 -17.29 42.79 17.69
CA LEU A 12 -17.33 41.34 17.88
C LEU A 12 -16.01 40.75 17.34
N GLY A 13 -15.04 40.50 18.21
CA GLY A 13 -13.78 39.87 17.85
C GLY A 13 -14.03 38.43 17.39
N LEU A 14 -13.82 38.16 16.09
CA LEU A 14 -13.71 36.79 15.59
C LEU A 14 -12.45 36.16 16.21
N LEU A 15 -12.65 35.32 17.22
CA LEU A 15 -11.61 34.43 17.71
C LEU A 15 -11.28 33.42 16.59
N PRO A 16 -10.02 33.29 16.16
CA PRO A 16 -9.64 32.26 15.21
C PRO A 16 -9.85 30.89 15.87
N SER A 17 -10.70 30.07 15.26
CA SER A 17 -10.84 28.66 15.60
C SER A 17 -9.49 27.99 15.37
N ILE A 18 -8.72 27.78 16.44
CA ILE A 18 -7.55 26.92 16.42
C ILE A 18 -8.09 25.50 16.24
N SER A 19 -8.16 25.06 14.98
CA SER A 19 -8.35 23.65 14.65
C SER A 19 -7.15 22.89 15.19
N LEU A 20 -7.27 22.35 16.40
CA LEU A 20 -6.35 21.36 16.92
C LEU A 20 -6.46 20.14 15.99
N SER A 21 -5.60 20.08 14.99
CA SER A 21 -5.42 18.89 14.18
C SER A 21 -4.81 17.84 15.10
N ALA A 22 -5.64 17.05 15.77
CA ALA A 22 -5.21 15.82 16.41
C ALA A 22 -4.60 14.96 15.31
N SER A 23 -3.26 14.95 15.21
CA SER A 23 -2.55 14.02 14.35
C SER A 23 -2.95 12.63 14.81
N ALA A 24 -3.80 11.96 14.03
CA ALA A 24 -4.22 10.62 14.36
C ALA A 24 -2.98 9.73 14.41
N SER A 25 -2.70 9.19 15.59
CA SER A 25 -1.47 8.45 15.82
C SER A 25 -1.58 7.08 15.17
N LEU A 26 -0.55 6.67 14.44
CA LEU A 26 -0.40 5.32 13.90
C LEU A 26 -0.44 4.32 15.05
N ILE A 27 -1.38 3.36 15.00
CA ILE A 27 -1.49 2.30 16.01
C ILE A 27 -1.11 0.93 15.45
N TRP A 28 -0.75 0.00 16.34
CA TRP A 28 -0.59 -1.41 15.97
C TRP A 28 -1.95 -2.05 15.65
N PRO A 29 -2.02 -2.94 14.64
CA PRO A 29 -3.30 -3.50 14.22
C PRO A 29 -3.78 -4.68 15.07
N THR A 30 -3.05 -5.09 16.11
CA THR A 30 -3.41 -6.23 16.98
C THR A 30 -3.20 -5.90 18.46
N PRO A 31 -3.76 -6.69 19.40
CA PRO A 31 -3.52 -6.53 20.83
C PRO A 31 -2.11 -6.90 21.29
N ASN A 32 -1.28 -7.50 20.43
CA ASN A 32 0.08 -7.89 20.79
C ASN A 32 0.98 -6.66 20.96
N GLN A 33 1.37 -6.33 22.18
CA GLN A 33 2.16 -5.15 22.53
C GLN A 33 3.68 -5.31 22.32
N ALA A 34 4.14 -6.48 21.84
CA ALA A 34 5.55 -6.80 21.73
C ALA A 34 6.33 -5.80 20.87
N PHE A 35 5.75 -5.34 19.75
CA PHE A 35 6.38 -4.32 18.90
C PHE A 35 6.58 -3.00 19.65
N GLN A 36 5.56 -2.51 20.35
CA GLN A 36 5.62 -1.26 21.13
C GLN A 36 6.71 -1.35 22.21
N ALA A 37 6.75 -2.49 22.89
CA ALA A 37 7.73 -2.81 23.92
C ALA A 37 9.16 -3.05 23.39
N GLY A 38 9.39 -2.92 22.08
CA GLY A 38 10.71 -3.09 21.46
C GLY A 38 11.23 -4.54 21.52
N LYS A 39 10.34 -5.52 21.62
CA LYS A 39 10.69 -6.94 21.62
C LYS A 39 11.16 -7.38 20.22
N PRO A 40 11.94 -8.47 20.12
CA PRO A 40 12.39 -9.00 18.84
C PRO A 40 11.20 -9.57 18.04
N ILE A 41 11.41 -9.80 16.73
CA ILE A 41 10.33 -10.15 15.79
C ILE A 41 9.62 -11.46 16.12
N GLU A 42 10.30 -12.39 16.76
CA GLU A 42 9.77 -13.68 17.24
C GLU A 42 8.64 -13.49 18.25
N ALA A 43 8.54 -12.32 18.89
CA ALA A 43 7.49 -12.01 19.86
C ALA A 43 6.19 -11.52 19.20
N PHE A 44 6.12 -11.34 17.88
CA PHE A 44 4.89 -10.93 17.19
C PHE A 44 4.70 -11.44 15.76
N VAL A 45 5.76 -11.88 15.07
CA VAL A 45 5.69 -12.34 13.68
C VAL A 45 5.30 -13.81 13.61
N GLN A 46 4.30 -14.12 12.78
CA GLN A 46 3.89 -15.49 12.50
C GLN A 46 4.76 -16.09 11.37
N PRO A 47 5.61 -17.09 11.65
CA PRO A 47 6.30 -17.81 10.58
C PRO A 47 5.34 -18.67 9.76
N THR A 48 5.75 -18.97 8.53
CA THR A 48 5.14 -20.00 7.68
C THR A 48 5.45 -21.41 8.20
N SER A 49 5.09 -22.44 7.43
CA SER A 49 5.44 -23.83 7.76
C SER A 49 6.94 -24.12 7.83
N SER A 50 7.81 -23.23 7.35
CA SER A 50 9.26 -23.38 7.47
C SER A 50 9.79 -23.25 8.91
N GLY A 51 8.99 -22.66 9.82
CA GLY A 51 9.43 -22.34 11.19
C GLY A 51 10.39 -21.15 11.30
N ARG A 52 10.89 -20.62 10.17
CA ARG A 52 11.74 -19.43 10.13
C ARG A 52 10.92 -18.16 10.30
N VAL A 53 11.19 -17.36 11.33
CA VAL A 53 10.44 -16.14 11.65
C VAL A 53 10.37 -15.16 10.48
N GLU A 54 11.47 -15.06 9.71
CA GLU A 54 11.59 -14.13 8.59
C GLU A 54 10.57 -14.43 7.50
N SER A 55 10.08 -15.67 7.40
CA SER A 55 9.10 -16.05 6.37
C SER A 55 7.72 -15.37 6.52
N GLY A 56 7.45 -14.76 7.67
CA GLY A 56 6.29 -13.90 7.92
C GLY A 56 6.53 -12.41 7.67
N LEU A 57 7.76 -12.00 7.31
CA LEU A 57 8.09 -10.60 7.00
C LEU A 57 7.76 -10.25 5.55
N PHE A 58 7.78 -8.96 5.23
CA PHE A 58 7.65 -8.50 3.85
C PHE A 58 8.91 -8.85 3.04
N GLY A 59 8.76 -9.05 1.72
CA GLY A 59 9.89 -9.22 0.82
C GLY A 59 10.10 -10.66 0.31
N CYS A 60 11.28 -10.92 -0.24
CA CYS A 60 11.67 -12.25 -0.74
C CYS A 60 12.12 -13.17 0.41
N VAL A 61 11.19 -13.56 1.27
CA VAL A 61 11.49 -14.27 2.53
C VAL A 61 10.89 -15.69 2.60
N ARG A 62 10.14 -16.11 1.59
CA ARG A 62 9.52 -17.45 1.52
C ARG A 62 10.27 -18.35 0.54
N ASN A 63 10.23 -19.67 0.78
CA ASN A 63 10.89 -20.70 -0.04
C ASN A 63 12.38 -20.40 -0.30
N GLY A 64 13.17 -20.13 0.75
CA GLY A 64 14.59 -19.79 0.61
C GLY A 64 14.83 -18.47 -0.14
N GLY A 65 13.83 -17.59 -0.17
CA GLY A 65 13.86 -16.32 -0.88
C GLY A 65 13.35 -16.37 -2.31
N ALA A 66 12.85 -17.50 -2.80
CA ALA A 66 12.29 -17.62 -4.15
C ALA A 66 10.84 -17.10 -4.27
N LYS A 67 10.16 -16.81 -3.15
CA LYS A 67 8.77 -16.35 -3.14
C LYS A 67 8.62 -15.03 -2.38
N PHE A 68 7.97 -14.07 -3.04
CA PHE A 68 7.66 -12.76 -2.48
C PHE A 68 6.51 -12.87 -1.47
N HIS A 69 6.58 -12.06 -0.43
CA HIS A 69 5.53 -11.84 0.53
C HIS A 69 5.16 -10.36 0.55
N GLU A 70 3.91 -10.06 0.21
CA GLU A 70 3.37 -8.71 0.03
C GLU A 70 3.08 -7.97 1.36
N GLY A 71 3.20 -8.64 2.51
CA GLY A 71 2.77 -8.11 3.80
C GLY A 71 3.59 -8.58 4.99
N LEU A 72 3.02 -8.36 6.18
CA LEU A 72 3.55 -8.76 7.48
C LEU A 72 2.52 -9.68 8.17
N ASP A 73 2.96 -10.88 8.56
CA ASP A 73 2.13 -11.86 9.26
C ASP A 73 2.29 -11.72 10.76
N LEU A 74 1.20 -11.44 11.49
CA LEU A 74 1.20 -11.23 12.94
C LEU A 74 0.37 -12.29 13.67
N PHE A 75 0.95 -12.99 14.65
CA PHE A 75 0.24 -14.04 15.39
C PHE A 75 -0.68 -13.46 16.49
N PRO A 76 -1.72 -14.21 16.92
CA PRO A 76 -2.61 -13.81 18.00
C PRO A 76 -1.99 -14.06 19.39
N VAL A 77 -2.35 -13.23 20.36
CA VAL A 77 -2.05 -13.46 21.78
C VAL A 77 -3.16 -14.19 22.53
N LYS A 78 -4.39 -14.21 22.02
CA LYS A 78 -5.52 -14.94 22.61
C LYS A 78 -6.05 -16.02 21.67
N ARG A 79 -6.38 -17.18 22.25
CA ARG A 79 -7.01 -18.31 21.56
C ARG A 79 -8.17 -18.87 22.37
N SER A 80 -9.17 -19.40 21.67
CA SER A 80 -10.26 -20.17 22.28
C SER A 80 -9.79 -21.55 22.72
N SER A 81 -10.64 -22.28 23.45
CA SER A 81 -10.41 -23.69 23.80
C SER A 81 -10.24 -24.62 22.60
N ARG A 82 -10.75 -24.21 21.42
CA ARG A 82 -10.57 -24.94 20.15
C ARG A 82 -9.30 -24.52 19.40
N GLY A 83 -8.50 -23.59 19.94
CA GLY A 83 -7.27 -23.09 19.35
C GLY A 83 -7.45 -21.99 18.29
N GLU A 84 -8.67 -21.51 18.06
CA GLU A 84 -8.96 -20.40 17.12
C GLU A 84 -8.50 -19.07 17.71
N ALA A 85 -7.97 -18.18 16.87
CA ALA A 85 -7.60 -16.82 17.27
C ALA A 85 -8.83 -16.02 17.74
N LEU A 86 -8.65 -15.21 18.79
CA LEU A 86 -9.70 -14.32 19.34
C LEU A 86 -9.34 -12.84 19.25
N ASP A 87 -8.15 -12.53 18.75
CA ASP A 87 -7.65 -11.17 18.71
C ASP A 87 -8.47 -10.29 17.76
N PRO A 88 -9.00 -9.15 18.22
CA PRO A 88 -9.53 -8.13 17.32
C PRO A 88 -8.41 -7.54 16.44
N VAL A 89 -8.77 -7.14 15.23
CA VAL A 89 -7.89 -6.43 14.30
C VAL A 89 -8.37 -5.00 14.14
N TYR A 90 -7.45 -4.05 14.23
CA TYR A 90 -7.77 -2.62 14.26
C TYR A 90 -7.31 -1.90 12.99
N SER A 91 -8.05 -0.85 12.62
CA SER A 91 -7.56 0.10 11.62
C SER A 91 -6.36 0.87 12.17
N ILE A 92 -5.30 0.97 11.38
CA ILE A 92 -3.99 1.49 11.84
C ILE A 92 -3.97 3.03 11.91
N LEU A 93 -4.83 3.65 11.09
CA LEU A 93 -5.00 5.09 10.92
C LEU A 93 -6.46 5.34 10.50
N PRO A 94 -6.98 6.57 10.68
CA PRO A 94 -8.28 6.92 10.15
C PRO A 94 -8.35 6.72 8.64
N GLY A 95 -9.55 6.46 8.13
CA GLY A 95 -9.73 6.24 6.70
C GLY A 95 -11.14 5.86 6.31
N LYS A 96 -11.25 5.36 5.07
CA LYS A 96 -12.49 4.89 4.47
C LYS A 96 -12.35 3.43 4.06
N VAL A 97 -13.30 2.60 4.47
CA VAL A 97 -13.40 1.22 3.98
C VAL A 97 -13.77 1.23 2.51
N VAL A 98 -12.92 0.66 1.66
CA VAL A 98 -13.08 0.66 0.19
C VAL A 98 -13.38 -0.73 -0.37
N HIS A 99 -13.10 -1.78 0.39
CA HIS A 99 -13.40 -3.15 0.00
C HIS A 99 -13.62 -4.05 1.22
N ILE A 100 -14.55 -4.98 1.06
CA ILE A 100 -14.84 -6.03 2.03
C ILE A 100 -15.10 -7.33 1.26
N SER A 101 -14.32 -8.37 1.56
CA SER A 101 -14.60 -9.75 1.15
C SER A 101 -14.99 -10.58 2.37
N ARG A 102 -16.28 -10.90 2.52
CA ARG A 102 -16.80 -11.76 3.61
C ARG A 102 -16.70 -13.26 3.31
N THR A 103 -16.43 -13.62 2.05
CA THR A 103 -16.41 -15.01 1.60
C THR A 103 -14.98 -15.53 1.58
N ALA A 104 -14.66 -16.45 2.49
CA ALA A 104 -13.33 -17.03 2.63
C ALA A 104 -12.81 -17.70 1.35
N GLY A 105 -13.69 -18.33 0.57
CA GLY A 105 -13.31 -19.10 -0.63
C GLY A 105 -13.00 -18.28 -1.88
N TYR A 106 -13.08 -16.94 -1.84
CA TYR A 106 -12.93 -16.11 -3.05
C TYR A 106 -11.51 -15.61 -3.32
N SER A 107 -10.57 -15.79 -2.40
CA SER A 107 -9.20 -15.31 -2.53
C SER A 107 -8.24 -16.11 -1.65
N SER A 108 -6.96 -16.16 -2.03
CA SER A 108 -5.88 -16.62 -1.14
C SER A 108 -5.78 -15.79 0.14
N TYR A 109 -6.25 -14.54 0.16
CA TYR A 109 -6.41 -13.72 1.37
C TYR A 109 -7.51 -14.20 2.32
N GLY A 110 -8.38 -15.10 1.87
CA GLY A 110 -9.57 -15.46 2.63
C GLY A 110 -10.57 -14.31 2.72
N ARG A 111 -11.05 -14.07 3.95
CA ARG A 111 -11.82 -12.87 4.28
C ARG A 111 -10.86 -11.72 4.52
N TYR A 112 -11.13 -10.58 3.89
CA TYR A 112 -10.27 -9.41 4.05
C TYR A 112 -11.04 -8.10 3.89
N ILE A 113 -10.46 -7.04 4.43
CA ILE A 113 -10.97 -5.67 4.37
C ILE A 113 -9.83 -4.74 3.97
N VAL A 114 -10.15 -3.71 3.19
CA VAL A 114 -9.20 -2.69 2.75
C VAL A 114 -9.69 -1.32 3.21
N VAL A 115 -8.79 -0.57 3.83
CA VAL A 115 -9.03 0.81 4.28
C VAL A 115 -8.08 1.73 3.52
N VAL A 116 -8.61 2.80 2.92
CA VAL A 116 -7.79 3.88 2.35
C VAL A 116 -7.67 5.00 3.37
N HIS A 117 -6.44 5.38 3.68
CA HIS A 117 -6.09 6.48 4.57
C HIS A 117 -6.01 7.77 3.76
N ASN A 118 -7.17 8.37 3.49
CA ASN A 118 -7.30 9.56 2.64
C ASN A 118 -7.04 10.88 3.37
N GLY A 119 -6.71 10.86 4.66
CA GLY A 119 -6.11 11.99 5.38
C GLY A 119 -4.62 12.14 5.10
N GLU A 120 -3.98 11.12 4.53
CA GLU A 120 -2.57 11.09 4.21
C GLU A 120 -2.30 11.62 2.79
N SER A 121 -1.09 12.13 2.55
CA SER A 121 -0.66 12.63 1.24
C SER A 121 0.74 12.13 0.89
N PRO A 122 0.90 11.13 0.00
CA PRO A 122 -0.16 10.50 -0.79
C PRO A 122 -1.11 9.69 0.09
N SER A 123 -2.36 9.55 -0.35
CA SER A 123 -3.24 8.54 0.22
C SER A 123 -2.64 7.15 -0.04
N PHE A 124 -2.76 6.25 0.91
CA PHE A 124 -2.36 4.85 0.76
C PHE A 124 -3.43 3.94 1.37
N HIS A 125 -3.35 2.65 1.10
CA HIS A 125 -4.27 1.67 1.69
C HIS A 125 -3.55 0.74 2.65
N SER A 126 -4.31 0.23 3.62
CA SER A 126 -4.00 -0.95 4.40
C SER A 126 -4.96 -2.09 4.06
N LEU A 127 -4.43 -3.30 3.92
CA LEU A 127 -5.20 -4.54 3.70
C LEU A 127 -5.03 -5.46 4.91
N TYR A 128 -6.15 -6.00 5.41
CA TYR A 128 -6.20 -6.88 6.56
C TYR A 128 -6.85 -8.20 6.17
N ALA A 129 -6.07 -9.27 6.11
CA ALA A 129 -6.50 -10.57 5.57
C ALA A 129 -6.53 -11.70 6.61
N HIS A 130 -6.98 -12.87 6.15
CA HIS A 130 -7.15 -14.10 6.92
C HIS A 130 -8.17 -14.00 8.05
N MET A 131 -9.04 -12.99 8.03
CA MET A 131 -10.03 -12.71 9.08
C MET A 131 -10.93 -13.92 9.35
N ALA A 132 -11.19 -14.22 10.62
CA ALA A 132 -12.22 -15.18 11.02
C ALA A 132 -13.60 -14.60 10.67
N SER A 133 -13.82 -13.35 11.07
CA SER A 133 -15.00 -12.54 10.78
C SER A 133 -14.57 -11.09 10.53
N ILE A 134 -15.39 -10.36 9.77
CA ILE A 134 -15.26 -8.90 9.63
C ILE A 134 -16.43 -8.30 10.39
N ASN A 135 -16.19 -7.18 11.08
CA ASN A 135 -17.21 -6.47 11.85
C ASN A 135 -18.45 -6.23 10.97
N SER A 136 -19.61 -6.70 11.46
CA SER A 136 -20.87 -6.71 10.70
C SER A 136 -21.45 -5.31 10.49
N SER A 137 -21.09 -4.34 11.36
CA SER A 137 -21.50 -2.94 11.23
C SER A 137 -20.77 -2.20 10.10
N LEU A 138 -19.62 -2.72 9.64
CA LEU A 138 -18.85 -2.10 8.57
C LEU A 138 -19.43 -2.44 7.19
N LYS A 139 -19.50 -1.43 6.33
CA LYS A 139 -19.84 -1.54 4.91
C LYS A 139 -18.80 -0.79 4.07
N VAL A 140 -18.74 -1.10 2.78
CA VAL A 140 -17.96 -0.27 1.86
C VAL A 140 -18.49 1.17 1.94
N GLY A 141 -17.58 2.12 2.14
CA GLY A 141 -17.89 3.53 2.39
C GLY A 141 -17.86 3.95 3.86
N SER A 142 -17.86 3.01 4.82
CA SER A 142 -17.72 3.33 6.25
C SER A 142 -16.45 4.13 6.51
N ARG A 143 -16.54 5.18 7.34
CA ARG A 143 -15.38 5.84 7.93
C ARG A 143 -14.95 5.08 9.17
N VAL A 144 -13.65 5.01 9.39
CA VAL A 144 -13.03 4.39 10.55
C VAL A 144 -11.98 5.34 11.11
N GLU A 145 -11.82 5.33 12.42
CA GLU A 145 -10.71 5.97 13.13
C GLU A 145 -9.59 4.95 13.38
N ALA A 146 -8.39 5.44 13.72
CA ALA A 146 -7.36 4.57 14.29
C ALA A 146 -7.92 3.83 15.52
N GLY A 147 -7.72 2.51 15.59
CA GLY A 147 -8.26 1.69 16.68
C GLY A 147 -9.65 1.12 16.44
N THR A 148 -10.34 1.51 15.35
CA THR A 148 -11.64 0.90 15.03
C THR A 148 -11.48 -0.59 14.77
N GLU A 149 -12.24 -1.43 15.46
CA GLU A 149 -12.25 -2.87 15.24
C GLU A 149 -12.84 -3.21 13.86
N LEU A 150 -11.99 -3.77 13.00
CA LEU A 150 -12.33 -4.21 11.65
C LEU A 150 -12.90 -5.63 11.63
N GLY A 151 -12.61 -6.43 12.65
CA GLY A 151 -13.10 -7.80 12.82
C GLY A 151 -12.15 -8.62 13.67
N ILE A 152 -12.27 -9.95 13.60
CA ILE A 152 -11.49 -10.89 14.40
C ILE A 152 -10.47 -11.60 13.51
N MET A 153 -9.23 -11.68 13.98
CA MET A 153 -8.13 -12.42 13.36
C MET A 153 -8.52 -13.89 13.13
N GLY A 154 -8.01 -14.51 12.08
CA GLY A 154 -8.32 -15.91 11.82
C GLY A 154 -7.28 -16.63 10.98
N ARG A 155 -7.80 -17.58 10.20
CA ARG A 155 -7.04 -18.49 9.33
C ARG A 155 -7.81 -18.78 8.04
N SER A 156 -8.63 -17.83 7.58
CA SER A 156 -9.40 -18.01 6.36
C SER A 156 -8.50 -17.86 5.12
N ALA A 157 -8.65 -18.74 4.15
CA ALA A 157 -7.90 -18.73 2.89
C ALA A 157 -8.64 -19.56 1.83
N ALA A 158 -8.29 -19.36 0.56
CA ALA A 158 -8.69 -20.21 -0.56
C ALA A 158 -7.47 -20.76 -1.29
N GLY A 159 -7.56 -22.03 -1.73
CA GLY A 159 -6.47 -22.75 -2.40
C GLY A 159 -5.44 -23.37 -1.45
N TYR A 160 -5.53 -23.12 -0.15
CA TYR A 160 -4.72 -23.74 0.89
C TYR A 160 -5.39 -23.60 2.26
N SER A 161 -4.89 -24.34 3.25
CA SER A 161 -5.36 -24.29 4.64
C SER A 161 -4.28 -23.73 5.56
N ILE A 162 -4.64 -22.74 6.38
CA ILE A 162 -3.80 -22.23 7.46
C ILE A 162 -4.15 -22.99 8.74
N PRO A 163 -3.24 -23.75 9.38
CA PRO A 163 -3.55 -24.48 10.61
C PRO A 163 -3.84 -23.52 11.77
N ARG A 164 -4.54 -24.01 12.83
CA ARG A 164 -4.99 -23.16 13.94
C ARG A 164 -3.82 -22.48 14.62
N SER A 165 -2.76 -23.24 14.87
CA SER A 165 -1.48 -22.79 15.43
C SER A 165 -0.81 -21.67 14.63
N ARG A 166 -1.16 -21.49 13.35
CA ARG A 166 -0.65 -20.42 12.49
C ARG A 166 -1.73 -19.43 12.05
N SER A 167 -2.85 -19.33 12.77
CA SER A 167 -3.78 -18.21 12.57
C SER A 167 -3.02 -16.89 12.74
N HIS A 168 -3.25 -15.92 11.86
CA HIS A 168 -2.53 -14.65 11.86
C HIS A 168 -3.34 -13.57 11.16
N LEU A 169 -2.93 -12.33 11.39
CA LEU A 169 -3.26 -11.21 10.53
C LEU A 169 -2.19 -11.09 9.44
N HIS A 170 -2.58 -11.09 8.17
CA HIS A 170 -1.73 -10.63 7.07
C HIS A 170 -2.05 -9.15 6.81
N LEU A 171 -1.08 -8.28 7.07
CA LEU A 171 -1.17 -6.83 6.91
C LEU A 171 -0.36 -6.39 5.68
N GLU A 172 -0.97 -5.62 4.77
CA GLU A 172 -0.23 -4.93 3.70
C GLU A 172 -0.46 -3.42 3.78
N LEU A 173 0.56 -2.64 3.39
CA LEU A 173 0.46 -1.20 3.17
C LEU A 173 0.88 -0.89 1.73
N GLY A 174 0.11 -0.09 0.99
CA GLY A 174 0.50 0.17 -0.40
C GLY A 174 -0.43 1.02 -1.24
N PHE A 175 -0.37 0.78 -2.55
CA PHE A 175 -1.11 1.51 -3.57
C PHE A 175 -1.90 0.60 -4.49
N ARG A 176 -3.01 1.13 -4.99
CA ARG A 176 -3.77 0.54 -6.08
C ARG A 176 -3.18 0.99 -7.41
N LEU A 177 -2.88 0.06 -8.32
CA LEU A 177 -2.21 0.38 -9.58
C LEU A 177 -3.15 1.00 -10.63
N SER A 178 -4.41 0.58 -10.69
CA SER A 178 -5.31 0.98 -11.77
C SER A 178 -6.78 0.97 -11.36
N ASP A 179 -7.55 1.89 -11.93
CA ASP A 179 -9.01 1.96 -11.79
C ASP A 179 -9.72 1.14 -12.87
N GLN A 180 -8.94 0.72 -13.87
CA GLN A 180 -9.37 -0.08 -15.02
C GLN A 180 -8.82 -1.50 -14.92
N PHE A 181 -8.64 -2.02 -13.70
CA PHE A 181 -8.03 -3.32 -13.47
C PHE A 181 -8.82 -4.45 -14.13
N GLN A 182 -10.15 -4.35 -14.18
CA GLN A 182 -11.00 -5.36 -14.82
C GLN A 182 -10.62 -5.56 -16.30
N THR A 183 -10.35 -4.48 -17.04
CA THR A 183 -9.91 -4.56 -18.43
C THR A 183 -8.58 -5.31 -18.58
N TRP A 184 -7.64 -5.13 -17.66
CA TRP A 184 -6.40 -5.91 -17.66
C TRP A 184 -6.66 -7.38 -17.31
N PHE A 185 -7.52 -7.63 -16.31
CA PHE A 185 -7.88 -8.98 -15.84
C PHE A 185 -8.54 -9.82 -16.94
N ASP A 186 -9.50 -9.26 -17.67
CA ASP A 186 -10.23 -9.97 -18.74
C ASP A 186 -9.31 -10.40 -19.89
N ARG A 187 -8.27 -9.60 -20.18
CA ARG A 187 -7.24 -9.95 -21.19
C ARG A 187 -6.40 -11.16 -20.78
N GLN A 188 -6.27 -11.45 -19.48
CA GLN A 188 -5.48 -12.59 -19.02
C GLN A 188 -6.22 -13.93 -19.19
N ARG A 189 -7.53 -13.90 -19.48
CA ARG A 189 -8.36 -15.10 -19.69
C ARG A 189 -8.27 -16.10 -18.53
N PHE A 190 -8.25 -15.61 -17.29
CA PHE A 190 -8.31 -16.47 -16.13
C PHE A 190 -9.60 -17.31 -16.13
N GLY A 191 -9.51 -18.57 -15.68
CA GLY A 191 -10.68 -19.44 -15.54
C GLY A 191 -11.65 -19.03 -14.42
N SER A 192 -11.36 -17.94 -13.70
CA SER A 192 -12.17 -17.43 -12.59
C SER A 192 -12.54 -15.97 -12.81
N LYS A 193 -13.70 -15.56 -12.29
CA LYS A 193 -14.15 -14.17 -12.31
C LYS A 193 -13.37 -13.34 -11.29
N ASN A 194 -13.09 -12.08 -11.61
CA ASN A 194 -12.61 -11.13 -10.62
C ASN A 194 -13.74 -10.75 -9.66
N ARG A 195 -13.70 -11.30 -8.43
CA ARG A 195 -14.70 -11.03 -7.39
C ARG A 195 -14.39 -9.81 -6.53
N HIS A 196 -13.23 -9.19 -6.76
CA HIS A 196 -12.66 -8.16 -5.87
C HIS A 196 -12.56 -6.78 -6.54
N GLY A 197 -12.98 -6.68 -7.80
CA GLY A 197 -12.92 -5.45 -8.58
C GLY A 197 -11.49 -4.88 -8.60
N ASN A 198 -11.37 -3.58 -8.35
CA ASN A 198 -10.09 -2.88 -8.31
C ASN A 198 -9.25 -3.17 -7.04
N TRP A 199 -9.81 -3.86 -6.04
CA TRP A 199 -9.14 -4.24 -4.80
C TRP A 199 -8.73 -5.72 -4.77
N ASN A 200 -8.61 -6.32 -5.96
CA ASN A 200 -7.94 -7.59 -6.16
C ASN A 200 -6.44 -7.44 -5.85
N GLY A 201 -5.84 -8.37 -5.11
CA GLY A 201 -4.41 -8.33 -4.75
C GLY A 201 -3.47 -8.18 -5.95
N MET A 202 -3.86 -8.69 -7.11
CA MET A 202 -3.09 -8.50 -8.34
C MET A 202 -3.01 -7.03 -8.78
N ASN A 203 -3.91 -6.16 -8.35
CA ASN A 203 -3.91 -4.73 -8.64
C ASN A 203 -3.19 -3.90 -7.57
N LEU A 204 -2.66 -4.54 -6.52
CA LEU A 204 -2.05 -3.86 -5.40
C LEU A 204 -0.52 -3.98 -5.48
N VAL A 205 0.16 -2.98 -4.93
CA VAL A 205 1.61 -3.01 -4.76
C VAL A 205 1.95 -2.41 -3.40
N SER A 206 2.80 -3.11 -2.65
CA SER A 206 2.97 -2.89 -1.22
C SER A 206 4.39 -2.48 -0.87
N VAL A 207 4.53 -1.73 0.23
CA VAL A 207 5.80 -1.44 0.92
C VAL A 207 5.89 -2.30 2.18
N ASP A 208 7.06 -2.31 2.82
CA ASP A 208 7.27 -3.05 4.07
C ASP A 208 6.50 -2.39 5.24
N PRO A 209 5.48 -3.05 5.81
CA PRO A 209 4.76 -2.50 6.94
C PRO A 209 5.65 -2.34 8.18
N LEU A 210 6.48 -3.35 8.49
CA LEU A 210 7.28 -3.37 9.70
C LEU A 210 8.35 -2.28 9.67
N ASP A 211 9.00 -2.09 8.52
CA ASP A 211 9.97 -1.01 8.32
C ASP A 211 9.32 0.37 8.48
N PHE A 212 8.13 0.60 7.93
CA PHE A 212 7.37 1.84 8.16
C PHE A 212 7.09 2.06 9.66
N TYR A 213 6.59 1.06 10.37
CA TYR A 213 6.36 1.15 11.82
C TYR A 213 7.65 1.44 12.60
N ARG A 214 8.77 0.81 12.22
CA ARG A 214 10.08 1.05 12.85
C ARG A 214 10.56 2.47 12.63
N SER A 215 10.51 2.96 11.39
CA SER A 215 10.90 4.34 11.07
C SER A 215 10.06 5.37 11.82
N MET A 216 8.74 5.14 11.94
CA MET A 216 7.85 6.01 12.73
C MET A 216 8.23 5.98 14.23
N ARG A 217 8.43 4.77 14.80
CA ARG A 217 8.80 4.60 16.22
C ARG A 217 10.17 5.21 16.55
N GLN A 218 11.10 5.16 15.61
CA GLN A 218 12.45 5.71 15.76
C GLN A 218 12.50 7.22 15.48
N GLY A 219 11.40 7.84 15.04
CA GLY A 219 11.37 9.24 14.67
C GLY A 219 12.14 9.56 13.38
N GLU A 220 12.48 8.55 12.58
CA GLU A 220 13.14 8.75 11.27
C GLU A 220 12.19 9.36 10.23
N VAL A 221 10.90 9.13 10.42
CA VAL A 221 9.80 9.66 9.61
C VAL A 221 8.61 9.97 10.51
N SER A 222 7.82 10.95 10.10
CA SER A 222 6.57 11.36 10.75
C SER A 222 5.33 11.04 9.91
N THR A 223 5.53 10.77 8.61
CA THR A 223 4.45 10.50 7.65
C THR A 223 4.81 9.37 6.70
N PHE A 224 3.79 8.77 6.09
CA PHE A 224 4.00 7.77 5.03
C PHE A 224 4.74 8.37 3.81
N ARG A 225 4.58 9.68 3.55
CA ARG A 225 5.30 10.37 2.46
C ARG A 225 6.80 10.41 2.69
N GLU A 226 7.22 10.74 3.90
CA GLU A 226 8.63 10.76 4.28
C GLU A 226 9.24 9.38 4.19
N TYR A 227 8.50 8.36 4.65
CA TYR A 227 8.87 6.96 4.50
C TYR A 227 9.11 6.59 3.04
N LEU A 228 8.15 6.85 2.16
CA LEU A 228 8.30 6.59 0.72
C LEU A 228 9.51 7.31 0.15
N ARG A 229 9.74 8.58 0.49
CA ARG A 229 10.89 9.34 -0.02
C ARG A 229 12.22 8.68 0.35
N ARG A 230 12.35 8.16 1.57
CA ARG A 230 13.55 7.46 2.06
C ARG A 230 13.82 6.13 1.35
N LEU A 231 12.78 5.42 0.87
CA LEU A 231 12.96 4.14 0.19
C LEU A 231 13.91 4.28 -1.01
N PRO A 232 14.90 3.39 -1.19
CA PRO A 232 15.81 3.44 -2.33
C PRO A 232 15.08 3.37 -3.68
N VAL A 233 15.59 4.11 -4.66
CA VAL A 233 15.17 3.97 -6.06
C VAL A 233 15.97 2.81 -6.66
N ALA A 234 15.30 1.70 -6.94
CA ALA A 234 15.92 0.54 -7.57
C ALA A 234 16.12 0.77 -9.06
N ALA A 235 15.17 1.42 -9.73
CA ALA A 235 15.31 1.83 -11.13
C ALA A 235 14.41 3.00 -11.49
N ARG A 236 14.83 3.76 -12.50
CA ARG A 236 14.01 4.74 -13.21
C ARG A 236 13.72 4.25 -14.62
N VAL A 237 12.45 4.24 -14.99
CA VAL A 237 11.98 3.79 -16.30
C VAL A 237 11.22 4.93 -16.98
N ARG A 238 11.56 5.23 -18.23
CA ARG A 238 10.81 6.14 -19.09
C ARG A 238 9.74 5.37 -19.85
N VAL A 239 8.51 5.88 -19.83
CA VAL A 239 7.41 5.43 -20.68
C VAL A 239 6.99 6.59 -21.59
N HIS A 240 7.16 6.42 -22.90
CA HIS A 240 6.71 7.41 -23.90
C HIS A 240 5.19 7.33 -24.07
N SER A 241 4.46 8.09 -23.27
CA SER A 241 3.01 8.20 -23.35
C SER A 241 2.56 9.58 -22.90
N ALA A 242 1.65 10.17 -23.67
CA ALA A 242 0.94 11.40 -23.29
C ALA A 242 -0.21 11.14 -22.30
N LYS A 243 -0.58 9.87 -22.08
CA LYS A 243 -1.66 9.49 -21.16
C LYS A 243 -1.25 9.84 -19.72
N VAL A 244 -2.19 10.42 -18.96
CA VAL A 244 -2.10 10.55 -17.50
C VAL A 244 -2.75 9.30 -16.89
N PRO A 245 -1.99 8.37 -16.26
CA PRO A 245 -2.56 7.19 -15.60
C PRO A 245 -3.50 7.56 -14.43
N ASN A 246 -4.50 6.73 -14.14
CA ASN A 246 -5.34 6.93 -12.93
C ASN A 246 -4.48 6.95 -11.66
N PHE A 247 -3.40 6.17 -11.62
CA PHE A 247 -2.42 6.22 -10.53
C PHE A 247 -1.89 7.64 -10.25
N VAL A 248 -1.60 8.42 -11.30
CA VAL A 248 -1.11 9.80 -11.15
C VAL A 248 -2.22 10.73 -10.65
N GLN A 249 -3.47 10.45 -11.03
CA GLN A 249 -4.64 11.22 -10.58
C GLN A 249 -4.99 10.93 -9.12
N ASP A 250 -4.89 9.66 -8.70
CA ASP A 250 -5.17 9.19 -7.34
C ASP A 250 -4.07 9.58 -6.35
N TYR A 251 -2.81 9.64 -6.82
CA TYR A 251 -1.63 9.91 -6.00
C TYR A 251 -0.82 11.11 -6.52
N PRO A 252 -1.41 12.31 -6.64
CA PRO A 252 -0.75 13.48 -7.23
C PRO A 252 0.46 13.94 -6.42
N ALA A 253 0.53 13.62 -5.13
CA ALA A 253 1.68 13.93 -4.26
C ALA A 253 2.97 13.19 -4.65
N LEU A 254 2.89 12.17 -5.51
CA LEU A 254 4.02 11.44 -6.08
C LEU A 254 4.55 12.07 -7.37
N VAL A 255 3.87 13.09 -7.91
CA VAL A 255 4.30 13.82 -9.11
C VAL A 255 5.36 14.84 -8.74
N THR A 256 6.49 14.85 -9.46
CA THR A 256 7.65 15.66 -9.10
C THR A 256 7.59 17.10 -9.60
N ARG A 257 6.74 17.39 -10.59
CA ARG A 257 6.52 18.75 -11.12
C ARG A 257 5.14 18.89 -11.80
N PRO A 258 4.55 20.09 -11.81
CA PRO A 258 3.25 20.32 -12.44
C PRO A 258 3.24 19.97 -13.94
N TYR A 259 2.13 19.40 -14.41
CA TYR A 259 1.90 19.07 -15.82
C TYR A 259 0.62 19.66 -16.41
N ALA A 260 -0.23 20.29 -15.58
CA ALA A 260 -1.45 20.93 -16.05
C ALA A 260 -1.14 22.02 -17.09
N GLY A 261 -1.89 22.06 -18.19
CA GLY A 261 -1.68 23.00 -19.29
C GLY A 261 -0.45 22.73 -20.15
N ARG A 262 0.29 21.64 -19.91
CA ARG A 262 1.51 21.30 -20.65
C ARG A 262 1.31 20.04 -21.48
N ARG A 263 1.97 19.98 -22.63
CA ARG A 263 1.95 18.80 -23.52
C ARG A 263 2.90 17.73 -23.00
N VAL A 264 2.38 16.80 -22.21
CA VAL A 264 3.12 15.62 -21.74
C VAL A 264 3.40 14.68 -22.91
N VAL A 265 4.62 14.19 -23.03
CA VAL A 265 5.07 13.23 -24.06
C VAL A 265 5.65 11.94 -23.47
N ALA A 266 6.10 11.96 -22.22
CA ALA A 266 6.59 10.78 -21.52
C ALA A 266 6.49 10.94 -19.99
N TRP A 267 6.68 9.83 -19.28
CA TRP A 267 6.79 9.78 -17.83
C TRP A 267 8.06 9.05 -17.42
N ASP A 268 8.88 9.70 -16.58
CA ASP A 268 10.00 9.02 -15.91
C ASP A 268 9.52 8.57 -14.53
N ILE A 269 9.49 7.25 -14.31
CA ILE A 269 8.90 6.62 -13.13
C ILE A 269 10.02 5.99 -12.31
N ALA A 270 10.14 6.38 -11.05
CA ALA A 270 11.04 5.72 -10.10
C ALA A 270 10.31 4.58 -9.39
N PHE A 271 10.93 3.42 -9.35
CA PHE A 271 10.42 2.25 -8.64
C PHE A 271 11.26 1.95 -7.41
N THR A 272 10.59 1.59 -6.31
CA THR A 272 11.23 0.88 -5.19
C THR A 272 11.68 -0.50 -5.64
N GLU A 273 12.46 -1.17 -4.80
CA GLU A 273 12.99 -2.51 -5.06
C GLU A 273 11.89 -3.52 -5.49
N PHE A 274 10.71 -3.52 -4.88
CA PHE A 274 9.64 -4.47 -5.24
C PHE A 274 8.56 -3.91 -6.16
N GLY A 275 8.83 -2.75 -6.77
CA GLY A 275 8.03 -2.23 -7.88
C GLY A 275 6.93 -1.25 -7.48
N VAL A 276 7.00 -0.60 -6.31
CA VAL A 276 6.13 0.55 -5.99
C VAL A 276 6.60 1.75 -6.83
N PRO A 277 5.74 2.33 -7.71
CA PRO A 277 6.08 3.53 -8.45
C PRO A 277 6.00 4.76 -7.54
N LYS A 278 7.12 5.11 -6.92
CA LYS A 278 7.23 6.09 -5.83
C LYS A 278 7.41 7.55 -6.28
N GLU A 279 7.77 7.79 -7.54
CA GLU A 279 7.93 9.14 -8.09
C GLU A 279 7.59 9.16 -9.58
N TRP A 280 6.89 10.21 -10.01
CA TRP A 280 6.41 10.40 -11.37
C TRP A 280 6.85 11.76 -11.91
N THR A 281 7.80 11.76 -12.85
CA THR A 281 8.25 12.99 -13.50
C THR A 281 7.64 13.10 -14.89
N PRO A 282 6.69 14.02 -15.11
CA PRO A 282 6.16 14.28 -16.44
C PRO A 282 7.25 14.89 -17.32
N ARG A 283 7.31 14.48 -18.57
CA ARG A 283 8.21 15.00 -19.60
C ARG A 283 7.43 15.68 -20.71
N PHE A 284 7.98 16.75 -21.27
CA PHE A 284 7.26 17.67 -22.14
C PHE A 284 7.86 17.76 -23.54
N ALA A 285 7.05 18.17 -24.51
CA ALA A 285 7.45 18.23 -25.91
C ALA A 285 8.66 19.16 -26.14
N GLU A 286 8.72 20.27 -25.40
CA GLU A 286 9.81 21.25 -25.45
C GLU A 286 11.19 20.65 -25.10
N GLU A 287 11.22 19.53 -24.36
CA GLU A 287 12.45 18.84 -23.96
C GLU A 287 13.05 17.98 -25.10
N LYS A 288 12.38 17.90 -26.26
CA LYS A 288 12.85 17.24 -27.49
C LYS A 288 13.41 15.82 -27.26
N LEU A 289 12.73 15.05 -26.41
CA LEU A 289 13.15 13.68 -26.08
C LEU A 289 12.95 12.75 -27.27
N GLY A 290 13.98 11.98 -27.62
CA GLY A 290 13.85 10.89 -28.59
C GLY A 290 13.04 9.71 -28.03
N GLY A 291 12.26 9.05 -28.89
CA GLY A 291 11.49 7.83 -28.56
C GLY A 291 10.10 7.82 -29.22
N ARG A 292 9.52 6.63 -29.39
CA ARG A 292 8.20 6.43 -30.03
C ARG A 292 7.10 6.23 -28.98
N ALA A 293 5.85 6.56 -29.32
CA ALA A 293 4.72 6.30 -28.44
C ALA A 293 4.63 4.80 -28.04
N GLY A 294 4.44 4.52 -26.76
CA GLY A 294 4.45 3.18 -26.18
C GLY A 294 5.84 2.62 -25.88
N GLU A 295 6.92 3.30 -26.29
CA GLU A 295 8.27 2.86 -26.01
C GLU A 295 8.61 2.99 -24.52
N VAL A 296 9.28 1.97 -23.99
CA VAL A 296 9.70 1.91 -22.59
C VAL A 296 11.21 1.69 -22.51
N ARG A 297 11.91 2.52 -21.74
CA ARG A 297 13.38 2.45 -21.58
C ARG A 297 13.81 2.53 -20.12
N VAL A 298 14.84 1.79 -19.76
CA VAL A 298 15.53 1.97 -18.47
C VAL A 298 16.43 3.21 -18.58
N LEU A 299 16.29 4.14 -17.64
CA LEU A 299 17.12 5.35 -17.56
C LEU A 299 18.30 5.14 -16.62
N THR A 300 18.00 4.68 -15.40
CA THR A 300 18.99 4.40 -14.36
C THR A 300 18.54 3.20 -13.55
N TYR A 301 19.48 2.54 -12.89
CA TYR A 301 19.21 1.48 -11.92
C TYR A 301 20.31 1.44 -10.86
N ASN A 302 20.00 0.89 -9.69
CA ASN A 302 20.96 0.65 -8.62
C ASN A 302 21.33 -0.85 -8.61
N PRO A 303 22.55 -1.23 -9.03
CA PRO A 303 22.98 -2.63 -9.07
C PRO A 303 22.89 -3.33 -7.71
N GLN A 304 23.33 -2.66 -6.64
CA GLN A 304 23.39 -3.23 -5.29
C GLN A 304 22.00 -3.60 -4.78
N VAL A 305 21.02 -2.71 -4.98
CA VAL A 305 19.62 -2.96 -4.61
C VAL A 305 19.04 -4.13 -5.41
N LEU A 306 19.39 -4.27 -6.69
CA LEU A 306 18.86 -5.34 -7.55
C LEU A 306 19.54 -6.70 -7.31
N GLU A 307 20.82 -6.72 -6.95
CA GLU A 307 21.57 -7.94 -6.63
C GLU A 307 21.05 -8.62 -5.35
N ALA A 308 20.61 -7.83 -4.36
CA ALA A 308 19.99 -8.34 -3.14
C ALA A 308 18.64 -9.05 -3.39
N GLN A 309 18.04 -8.93 -4.58
CA GLN A 309 16.71 -9.44 -4.87
C GLN A 309 16.73 -10.86 -5.43
N SER A 310 16.03 -11.78 -4.79
CA SER A 310 16.00 -13.20 -5.18
C SER A 310 14.72 -13.62 -5.92
N CYS A 311 13.57 -12.98 -5.68
CA CYS A 311 12.27 -13.42 -6.23
C CYS A 311 11.48 -12.39 -7.04
N ARG A 312 11.64 -11.09 -6.74
CA ARG A 312 10.88 -10.00 -7.36
C ARG A 312 11.83 -8.86 -7.64
N ARG A 313 11.94 -8.50 -8.92
CA ARG A 313 12.87 -7.47 -9.39
C ARG A 313 12.15 -6.45 -10.25
N VAL A 314 12.64 -5.21 -10.24
CA VAL A 314 12.18 -4.18 -11.19
C VAL A 314 12.86 -4.34 -12.55
N ILE A 315 14.15 -4.68 -12.53
CA ILE A 315 15.02 -4.84 -13.70
C ILE A 315 15.68 -6.22 -13.62
N ARG A 316 15.84 -6.87 -14.77
CA ARG A 316 16.62 -8.09 -14.94
C ARG A 316 17.98 -7.74 -15.54
N ILE A 317 19.03 -8.13 -14.85
CA ILE A 317 20.40 -8.06 -15.33
C ILE A 317 20.71 -9.44 -15.93
N SER A 318 20.69 -9.55 -17.26
CA SER A 318 21.11 -10.75 -17.99
C SER A 318 21.98 -10.32 -19.15
N GLY A 319 23.29 -10.56 -19.06
CA GLY A 319 24.26 -10.03 -20.02
C GLY A 319 24.55 -8.54 -19.81
N ARG A 320 24.97 -7.85 -20.87
CA ARG A 320 25.49 -6.46 -20.80
C ARG A 320 24.41 -5.38 -20.70
N VAL A 321 23.15 -5.69 -21.04
CA VAL A 321 22.07 -4.68 -21.12
C VAL A 321 20.97 -5.01 -20.10
N PRO A 322 20.66 -4.09 -19.15
CA PRO A 322 19.55 -4.27 -18.22
C PRO A 322 18.21 -4.25 -18.98
N THR A 323 17.33 -5.19 -18.63
CA THR A 323 15.98 -5.30 -19.23
C THR A 323 14.91 -5.14 -18.16
N ILE A 324 13.72 -4.64 -18.54
CA ILE A 324 12.61 -4.48 -17.60
C ILE A 324 12.10 -5.88 -17.19
N ALA A 325 11.97 -6.13 -15.90
CA ALA A 325 11.51 -7.42 -15.42
C ALA A 325 10.03 -7.67 -15.78
N PRO A 326 9.59 -8.93 -15.98
CA PRO A 326 8.20 -9.26 -16.34
C PRO A 326 7.15 -8.71 -15.35
N GLY A 327 7.48 -8.67 -14.05
CA GLY A 327 6.61 -8.06 -13.03
C GLY A 327 6.41 -6.56 -13.25
N THR A 328 7.49 -5.82 -13.57
CA THR A 328 7.40 -4.40 -13.92
C THR A 328 6.64 -4.16 -15.21
N VAL A 329 6.86 -5.00 -16.25
CA VAL A 329 6.06 -4.94 -17.48
C VAL A 329 4.57 -5.10 -17.15
N THR A 330 4.22 -6.04 -16.27
CA THR A 330 2.85 -6.24 -15.81
C THR A 330 2.30 -5.02 -15.07
N ILE A 331 3.09 -4.39 -14.20
CA ILE A 331 2.73 -3.13 -13.53
C ILE A 331 2.46 -2.02 -14.56
N LEU A 332 3.37 -1.83 -15.54
CA LEU A 332 3.22 -0.82 -16.59
C LEU A 332 1.98 -1.08 -17.46
N LYS A 333 1.66 -2.34 -17.78
CA LYS A 333 0.41 -2.70 -18.47
C LYS A 333 -0.83 -2.26 -17.69
N LYS A 334 -0.84 -2.40 -16.36
CA LYS A 334 -1.96 -1.95 -15.50
C LYS A 334 -2.04 -0.43 -15.41
N LEU A 335 -0.90 0.24 -15.21
CA LEU A 335 -0.81 1.70 -15.10
C LEU A 335 -1.27 2.40 -16.39
N PHE A 336 -0.77 1.96 -17.54
CA PHE A 336 -1.03 2.64 -18.81
C PHE A 336 -2.13 1.99 -19.66
N GLY A 337 -2.54 0.75 -19.35
CA GLY A 337 -3.53 0.00 -20.13
C GLY A 337 -2.96 -0.62 -21.42
N PHE A 338 -1.64 -0.73 -21.53
CA PHE A 338 -0.95 -1.35 -22.68
C PHE A 338 -1.38 -2.81 -22.89
N LYS A 339 -1.23 -3.30 -24.13
CA LYS A 339 -1.54 -4.68 -24.51
C LYS A 339 -0.35 -5.59 -24.25
#